data_AF-A0A5C6M3K9-F1
#
_entry.id   AF-A0A5C6M3K9-F1
#
_cell.length_a   1.000
_cell.length_b   1.000
_cell.length_c   1.000
_cell.angle_alpha   90.00
_cell.angle_beta   90.00
_cell.angle_gamma   90.00
#
_symmetry.space_group_name_H-M   'P 1'
#
loop_
_entity.id
_entity.type
_entity.pdbx_description
1 polymer ?
#
loop_
_entity_poly.entity_id
_entity_poly.type
_entity_poly.pdbx_seq_one_letter_code
_entity_poly.pdbx_strand_id
1 'polypeptide(L)' 'MQGKTILITGGAGFIGSHLADRLIAQGNKVIVV' A
#
# COMPACT_ATOMS: atom_id res chain seq x y z
N MET A 1 3.12 -17.62 -0.10
CA MET A 1 1.87 -17.05 0.47
C MET A 1 1.28 -16.12 -0.57
N GLN A 2 -0.01 -16.24 -0.92
CA GLN A 2 -0.68 -15.27 -1.79
C GLN A 2 -0.63 -13.86 -1.16
N GLY A 3 -0.29 -12.83 -1.95
CA GLY A 3 -0.31 -11.43 -1.52
C GLY A 3 -1.70 -10.94 -1.12
N LYS A 4 -1.78 -9.94 -0.24
CA LYS A 4 -3.05 -9.37 0.25
C LYS A 4 -3.53 -8.21 -0.64
N THR A 5 -4.82 -7.91 -0.58
CA THR A 5 -5.37 -6.63 -1.06
C THR A 5 -5.55 -5.68 0.12
N ILE A 6 -4.96 -4.49 0.04
CA ILE A 6 -4.87 -3.53 1.16
C ILE A 6 -5.44 -2.17 0.72
N LEU A 7 -6.31 -1.58 1.54
CA LEU A 7 -6.83 -0.22 1.37
C LEU A 7 -6.06 0.74 2.28
N ILE A 8 -5.52 1.82 1.72
CA ILE A 8 -4.87 2.90 2.46
C ILE A 8 -5.68 4.18 2.27
N THR A 9 -6.17 4.76 3.37
CA THR A 9 -6.72 6.12 3.37
C THR A 9 -5.59 7.13 3.60
N GLY A 10 -5.63 8.26 2.88
CA GLY A 10 -4.57 9.27 2.94
C GLY A 10 -3.25 8.78 2.34
N GLY A 11 -3.29 7.82 1.42
CA GLY A 11 -2.09 7.20 0.83
C GLY A 11 -1.24 8.15 -0.01
N ALA A 12 -1.75 9.33 -0.37
CA ALA A 12 -0.97 10.39 -1.02
C ALA A 12 -0.13 11.23 -0.05
N GLY A 13 -0.31 11.08 1.27
CA GLY A 13 0.48 11.79 2.28
C GLY A 13 1.92 11.26 2.42
N PHE A 14 2.75 11.95 3.20
CA PHE A 14 4.16 11.58 3.41
C PHE A 14 4.31 10.13 3.87
N ILE A 15 3.61 9.71 4.93
CA ILE A 15 3.70 8.34 5.44
C ILE A 15 2.98 7.35 4.52
N GLY A 16 1.81 7.74 4.02
CA GLY A 16 0.94 6.88 3.21
C GLY A 16 1.63 6.40 1.93
N SER A 17 2.36 7.28 1.25
CA SER A 17 3.08 6.97 0.01
C SER A 17 4.21 5.96 0.24
N HIS A 18 5.05 6.17 1.25
CA HIS A 18 6.13 5.24 1.58
C HIS A 18 5.62 3.87 2.06
N LEU A 19 4.49 3.85 2.79
CA LEU A 19 3.84 2.60 3.18
C LEU A 19 3.32 1.84 1.96
N ALA A 20 2.68 2.53 1.01
CA ALA A 20 2.19 1.93 -0.23
C ALA A 20 3.35 1.28 -1.02
N ASP A 21 4.46 2.01 -1.21
CA ASP A 21 5.64 1.50 -1.91
C ASP A 21 6.20 0.23 -1.25
N ARG A 22 6.32 0.24 0.08
CA ARG A 22 6.79 -0.92 0.85
C ARG A 22 5.86 -2.13 0.69
N LEU A 23 4.55 -1.93 0.74
CA LEU A 23 3.56 -3.01 0.63
C LEU A 23 3.52 -3.60 -0.79
N ILE A 24 3.69 -2.76 -1.82
CA ILE A 24 3.82 -3.19 -3.21
C ILE A 24 5.09 -4.02 -3.38
N ALA A 25 6.23 -3.58 -2.83
CA ALA A 25 7.50 -4.33 -2.89
C ALA A 25 7.42 -5.71 -2.19
N GLN A 26 6.49 -5.89 -1.25
CA GLN A 26 6.20 -7.16 -0.60
C GLN A 26 5.23 -8.06 -1.41
N GLY A 27 4.80 -7.64 -2.61
CA GLY A 27 3.90 -8.39 -3.49
C GLY A 27 2.42 -8.24 -3.15
N ASN A 28 2.02 -7.21 -2.40
CA ASN A 28 0.62 -6.92 -2.12
C ASN A 28 0.00 -6.03 -3.21
N LYS A 29 -1.31 -6.16 -3.40
CA LYS A 29 -2.12 -5.21 -4.17
C LYS A 29 -2.57 -4.09 -3.24
N VAL A 30 -2.26 -2.84 -3.57
CA VAL A 30 -2.63 -1.67 -2.76
C VAL A 30 -3.65 -0.82 -3.51
N ILE A 31 -4.67 -0.36 -2.81
CA ILE A 31 -5.68 0.61 -3.28
C ILE A 31 -5.58 1.82 -2.36
N VAL A 32 -5.53 3.02 -2.93
CA VAL A 32 -5.42 4.27 -2.18
C VAL A 32 -6.68 5.11 -2.37
N VAL A 33 -7.15 5.73 -1.28
CA VAL A 33 -8.25 6.70 -1.21
C VAL A 33 -7.86 7.94 -0.43
#